data_AF-A0A4Q2WYF2-F1
#
_entry.id   AF-A0A4Q2WYF2-F1
#
_cell.length_a   1.000
_cell.length_b   1.000
_cell.length_c   1.000
_cell.angle_alpha   90.00
_cell.angle_beta   90.00
_cell.angle_gamma   90.00
#
_symmetry.space_group_name_H-M   'P 1'
#
loop_
_entity.id
_entity.type
_entity.pdbx_description
1 polymer ?
#
loop_
_entity_poly.entity_id
_entity_poly.type
_entity_poly.pdbx_seq_one_letter_code
_entity_poly.pdbx_strand_id
1 'polypeptide(L)'
;MKEMKVTLRSVALASMSLLCLCGYAHAGGFYACKGKDKVQVFQDYPCPKGTGVSPNDEAAAPNLPIEQAYIGERITIHMTSLRKVLDTVAVVADLELVVDSSIDATGEFVYLNTPWDAILADVARRYSLDVRKVGQNLYVSRHL
;
A
#
# COMPACT_ATOMS: atom_id res chain seq x y z
N MET A 1 -71.72 -14.66 10.08
CA MET A 1 -70.40 -15.22 9.71
C MET A 1 -69.92 -14.47 8.49
N LYS A 2 -68.92 -13.60 8.65
CA LYS A 2 -68.43 -12.70 7.58
C LYS A 2 -66.91 -12.76 7.58
N GLU A 3 -66.36 -13.19 6.46
CA GLU A 3 -64.94 -13.37 6.21
C GLU A 3 -64.19 -12.03 6.21
N MET A 4 -62.99 -12.01 6.80
CA MET A 4 -62.09 -10.85 6.74
C MET A 4 -60.75 -11.27 6.15
N LYS A 5 -60.54 -10.90 4.88
CA LYS A 5 -59.26 -10.99 4.17
C LYS A 5 -58.31 -9.93 4.73
N VAL A 6 -57.18 -10.34 5.30
CA VAL A 6 -56.08 -9.43 5.66
C VAL A 6 -55.02 -9.49 4.57
N THR A 7 -54.94 -8.40 3.82
CA THR A 7 -53.95 -8.15 2.77
C THR A 7 -52.59 -7.87 3.40
N LEU A 8 -51.66 -8.83 3.31
CA LEU A 8 -50.26 -8.66 3.71
C LEU A 8 -49.58 -7.74 2.69
N ARG A 9 -49.32 -6.48 3.06
CA ARG A 9 -48.49 -5.56 2.25
C ARG A 9 -47.02 -5.75 2.62
N SER A 10 -46.24 -6.03 1.60
CA SER A 10 -44.80 -6.23 1.56
C SER A 10 -44.02 -5.10 2.27
N VAL A 11 -43.28 -5.45 3.32
CA VAL A 11 -42.20 -4.60 3.85
C VAL A 11 -40.94 -4.96 3.08
N ALA A 12 -40.59 -4.12 2.11
CA ALA A 12 -39.30 -4.18 1.45
C ALA A 12 -38.21 -3.89 2.50
N LEU A 13 -37.48 -4.94 2.91
CA LEU A 13 -36.21 -4.77 3.61
C LEU A 13 -35.25 -4.08 2.64
N ALA A 14 -35.00 -2.79 2.87
CA ALA A 14 -33.88 -2.09 2.28
C ALA A 14 -32.60 -2.76 2.78
N SER A 15 -31.98 -3.57 1.91
CA SER A 15 -30.62 -4.06 2.05
C SER A 15 -29.68 -2.84 2.00
N MET A 16 -29.39 -2.32 3.18
CA MET A 16 -28.38 -1.30 3.42
C MET A 16 -27.03 -1.89 3.03
N SER A 17 -26.67 -1.76 1.75
CA SER A 17 -25.35 -2.09 1.22
C SER A 17 -24.34 -1.11 1.80
N LEU A 18 -23.87 -1.42 3.01
CA LEU A 18 -22.76 -0.78 3.68
C LEU A 18 -21.46 -1.26 3.03
N LEU A 19 -21.23 -0.85 1.78
CA LEU A 19 -19.98 -1.09 1.08
C LEU A 19 -19.06 0.13 1.26
N CYS A 20 -17.85 -0.17 1.73
CA CYS A 20 -16.65 0.68 1.73
C CYS A 20 -16.40 1.56 2.96
N LEU A 21 -16.39 0.94 4.14
CA LEU A 21 -15.44 1.33 5.20
C LEU A 21 -14.05 0.75 4.87
N CYS A 22 -13.35 1.35 3.91
CA CYS A 22 -11.90 1.13 3.74
C CYS A 22 -11.15 2.36 4.25
N GLY A 23 -11.45 2.78 5.48
CA GLY A 23 -10.56 3.60 6.29
C GLY A 23 -9.73 2.68 7.17
N TYR A 24 -8.94 1.78 6.57
CA TYR A 24 -7.99 0.98 7.33
C TYR A 24 -6.86 1.91 7.80
N ALA A 25 -7.03 2.45 9.00
CA ALA A 25 -5.92 2.93 9.80
C ALA A 25 -5.04 1.72 10.16
N HIS A 26 -4.11 1.36 9.26
CA HIS A 26 -3.05 0.41 9.58
C HIS A 26 -2.06 1.09 10.53
N ALA A 27 -1.56 0.34 11.50
CA ALA A 27 -0.74 0.80 12.62
C ALA A 27 0.67 1.30 12.25
N GLY A 28 0.96 1.57 10.97
CA GLY A 28 2.12 2.32 10.51
C GLY A 28 1.61 3.66 9.99
N GLY A 29 2.04 4.78 10.57
CA GLY A 29 1.48 6.11 10.28
C GLY A 29 1.72 6.62 8.85
N PHE A 30 1.03 6.02 7.88
CA PHE A 30 0.96 6.39 6.46
C PHE A 30 -0.47 6.25 5.95
N TYR A 31 -0.78 6.92 4.84
CA TYR A 31 -2.10 6.96 4.23
C TYR A 31 -2.08 6.25 2.88
N ALA A 32 -3.03 5.32 2.67
CA ALA A 32 -3.28 4.71 1.38
C ALA A 32 -4.41 5.46 0.65
N CYS A 33 -4.08 6.04 -0.50
CA CYS A 33 -4.96 6.83 -1.36
C CYS A 33 -5.20 6.11 -2.70
N LYS A 34 -6.33 6.41 -3.35
CA LYS A 34 -6.60 5.92 -4.72
C LYS A 34 -6.00 6.89 -5.75
N GLY A 35 -5.10 6.39 -6.61
CA GLY A 35 -4.52 7.13 -7.72
C GLY A 35 -5.42 7.19 -8.98
N LYS A 36 -5.00 8.01 -9.96
CA LYS A 36 -5.72 8.29 -11.22
C LYS A 36 -6.05 7.04 -12.02
N ASP A 37 -5.19 6.03 -11.96
CA ASP A 37 -5.25 4.82 -12.77
C ASP A 37 -5.52 3.56 -11.94
N LYS A 38 -6.22 3.70 -10.82
CA LYS A 38 -6.45 2.64 -9.81
C LYS A 38 -5.18 2.11 -9.13
N VAL A 39 -4.02 2.67 -9.44
CA VAL A 39 -2.76 2.44 -8.72
C VAL A 39 -2.91 2.92 -7.28
N GLN A 40 -2.45 2.12 -6.32
CA GLN A 40 -2.44 2.49 -4.91
C GLN A 40 -1.32 3.51 -4.64
N VAL A 41 -1.67 4.61 -3.96
CA VAL A 41 -0.74 5.69 -3.61
C VAL A 41 -0.54 5.69 -2.10
N PHE A 42 0.68 5.54 -1.62
CA PHE A 42 1.01 5.55 -0.20
C PHE A 42 1.83 6.79 0.15
N GLN A 43 1.43 7.52 1.19
CA GLN A 43 2.03 8.80 1.52
C GLN A 43 2.02 9.14 3.02
N ASP A 44 2.94 10.00 3.45
CA ASP A 44 3.01 10.49 4.83
C ASP A 44 1.88 11.47 5.21
N TYR A 45 1.30 12.14 4.23
CA TYR A 45 0.28 13.17 4.44
C TYR A 45 -1.12 12.64 4.09
N PRO A 46 -2.19 13.17 4.69
CA PRO A 46 -3.56 12.77 4.36
C PRO A 46 -3.90 12.98 2.87
N CYS A 47 -4.75 12.12 2.31
CA CYS A 47 -5.17 12.23 0.91
C CYS A 47 -5.97 13.53 0.67
N PRO A 48 -5.57 14.42 -0.24
CA PRO A 48 -6.34 15.62 -0.58
C PRO A 48 -7.59 15.20 -1.35
N LYS A 49 -8.74 15.16 -0.67
CA LYS A 49 -10.06 14.73 -1.18
C LYS A 49 -10.08 13.32 -1.78
N GLY A 50 -10.02 12.28 -0.95
CA GLY A 50 -10.55 10.92 -1.19
C GLY A 50 -9.95 10.07 -2.33
N THR A 51 -9.60 10.66 -3.48
CA THR A 51 -9.19 10.02 -4.74
C THR A 51 -8.38 11.00 -5.63
N GLY A 52 -7.51 11.82 -5.04
CA GLY A 52 -6.72 12.82 -5.76
C GLY A 52 -5.39 12.25 -6.27
N VAL A 53 -5.12 12.45 -7.55
CA VAL A 53 -3.82 12.21 -8.20
C VAL A 53 -2.71 12.94 -7.44
N SER A 54 -1.63 12.24 -7.08
CA SER A 54 -0.47 12.87 -6.46
C SER A 54 0.15 13.84 -7.48
N PRO A 55 0.40 15.11 -7.13
CA PRO A 55 0.97 16.10 -8.05
C PRO A 55 2.42 15.79 -8.47
N ASN A 56 3.02 14.72 -7.97
CA ASN A 56 4.39 14.29 -8.25
C ASN A 56 4.48 13.18 -9.31
N ASP A 57 3.54 13.07 -10.26
CA ASP A 57 3.62 12.12 -11.38
C ASP A 57 4.84 12.32 -12.33
N GLU A 58 5.70 13.31 -12.05
CA GLU A 58 6.85 13.71 -12.87
C GLU A 58 8.20 13.58 -12.12
N ALA A 59 8.34 12.60 -11.24
CA ALA A 59 9.64 12.15 -10.77
C ALA A 59 10.14 11.02 -11.67
N ALA A 60 11.35 11.13 -12.23
CA ALA A 60 11.94 10.08 -13.04
C ALA A 60 11.91 8.75 -12.28
N ALA A 61 11.37 7.71 -12.92
CA ALA A 61 11.42 6.35 -12.37
C ALA A 61 12.87 6.07 -11.95
N PRO A 62 13.10 5.52 -10.74
CA PRO A 62 14.45 5.22 -10.32
C PRO A 62 15.16 4.38 -11.39
N ASN A 63 16.47 4.59 -11.57
CA ASN A 63 17.32 3.68 -12.36
C ASN A 63 17.38 2.34 -11.63
N LEU A 64 16.34 1.54 -11.81
CA LEU A 64 16.17 0.21 -11.27
C LEU A 64 17.11 -0.74 -12.00
N PRO A 65 17.72 -1.71 -11.31
CA PRO A 65 18.48 -2.77 -11.98
C PRO A 65 17.62 -3.43 -13.07
N ILE A 66 18.11 -3.44 -14.31
CA ILE A 66 17.40 -3.99 -15.48
C ILE A 66 17.44 -5.53 -15.48
N GLU A 67 18.31 -6.14 -14.65
CA GLU A 67 18.57 -7.59 -14.66
C GLU A 67 17.48 -8.46 -14.03
N GLN A 68 16.47 -7.90 -13.35
CA GLN A 68 15.40 -8.69 -12.73
C GLN A 68 14.04 -8.35 -13.34
N ALA A 69 13.33 -9.39 -13.77
CA ALA A 69 11.93 -9.27 -14.15
C ALA A 69 11.09 -9.07 -12.88
N TYR A 70 10.79 -7.81 -12.58
CA TYR A 70 9.89 -7.44 -11.48
C TYR A 70 8.45 -7.82 -11.84
N ILE A 71 7.78 -8.56 -10.94
CA ILE A 71 6.42 -9.10 -11.12
C ILE A 71 5.43 -8.51 -10.11
N GLY A 72 5.90 -7.68 -9.17
CA GLY A 72 5.06 -7.10 -8.13
C GLY A 72 3.97 -6.17 -8.67
N GLU A 73 2.88 -6.03 -7.90
CA GLU A 73 1.88 -4.99 -8.14
C GLU A 73 2.56 -3.62 -8.16
N ARG A 74 2.14 -2.77 -9.11
CA ARG A 74 2.68 -1.42 -9.25
C ARG A 74 2.00 -0.50 -8.26
N ILE A 75 2.81 0.20 -7.48
CA ILE A 75 2.35 1.13 -6.46
C ILE A 75 3.08 2.46 -6.60
N THR A 76 2.50 3.49 -6.01
CA THR A 76 3.12 4.81 -5.88
C THR A 76 3.40 5.08 -4.41
N ILE A 77 4.61 5.55 -4.09
CA ILE A 77 5.05 5.89 -2.73
C ILE A 77 5.59 7.31 -2.72
N HIS A 78 5.15 8.10 -1.75
CA HIS A 78 5.70 9.41 -1.39
C HIS A 78 5.91 9.48 0.12
N MET A 79 7.09 9.07 0.57
CA MET A 79 7.39 8.97 1.99
C MET A 79 8.74 9.56 2.33
N THR A 80 8.92 9.84 3.61
CA THR A 80 10.14 10.40 4.19
C THR A 80 10.93 9.39 5.02
N SER A 81 10.34 8.23 5.32
CA SER A 81 10.93 7.21 6.19
C SER A 81 11.13 5.90 5.45
N LEU A 82 12.36 5.38 5.45
CA LEU A 82 12.68 4.06 4.90
C LEU A 82 11.84 2.96 5.56
N ARG A 83 11.62 3.06 6.87
CA ARG A 83 10.84 2.07 7.61
C ARG A 83 9.42 1.98 7.07
N LYS A 84 8.77 3.11 6.83
CA LYS A 84 7.42 3.16 6.26
C LYS A 84 7.38 2.64 4.82
N VAL A 85 8.42 2.88 4.03
CA VAL A 85 8.55 2.28 2.68
C VAL A 85 8.57 0.76 2.77
N LEU A 86 9.38 0.20 3.67
CA LEU A 86 9.45 -1.25 3.88
C LEU A 86 8.12 -1.82 4.40
N ASP A 87 7.48 -1.14 5.37
CA ASP A 87 6.15 -1.52 5.88
C ASP A 87 5.12 -1.55 4.75
N THR A 88 5.12 -0.53 3.88
CA THR A 88 4.22 -0.44 2.73
C THR A 88 4.42 -1.58 1.74
N VAL A 89 5.68 -1.86 1.40
CA VAL A 89 6.02 -2.97 0.50
C VAL A 89 5.55 -4.30 1.06
N ALA A 90 5.76 -4.54 2.36
CA ALA A 90 5.32 -5.77 3.02
C ALA A 90 3.79 -5.92 3.00
N VAL A 91 3.05 -4.83 3.28
CA VAL A 91 1.58 -4.82 3.21
C VAL A 91 1.08 -5.13 1.80
N VAL A 92 1.66 -4.50 0.77
CA VAL A 92 1.26 -4.73 -0.63
C VAL A 92 1.62 -6.14 -1.10
N ALA A 93 2.74 -6.68 -0.62
CA ALA A 93 3.19 -8.02 -0.96
C ALA A 93 2.49 -9.14 -0.16
N ASP A 94 1.60 -8.80 0.78
CA ASP A 94 0.98 -9.73 1.74
C ASP A 94 2.04 -10.53 2.53
N LEU A 95 3.04 -9.82 3.05
CA LEU A 95 4.16 -10.37 3.82
C LEU A 95 4.25 -9.76 5.23
N GLU A 96 4.70 -10.57 6.18
CA GLU A 96 5.06 -10.11 7.51
C GLU A 96 6.48 -9.54 7.50
N LEU A 97 6.63 -8.29 7.93
CA LEU A 97 7.93 -7.60 7.90
C LEU A 97 8.71 -7.81 9.19
N VAL A 98 9.92 -8.35 9.06
CA VAL A 98 10.89 -8.49 10.16
C VAL A 98 12.12 -7.65 9.82
N VAL A 99 12.22 -6.47 10.41
CA VAL A 99 13.30 -5.50 10.15
C VAL A 99 14.14 -5.30 11.39
N ASP A 100 15.46 -5.35 11.23
CA ASP A 100 16.40 -4.99 12.28
C ASP A 100 16.16 -3.56 12.79
N SER A 101 16.09 -3.38 14.11
CA SER A 101 15.86 -2.08 14.75
C SER A 101 16.87 -0.99 14.39
N SER A 102 18.07 -1.35 13.92
CA SER A 102 19.11 -0.43 13.46
C SER A 102 18.88 0.15 12.06
N ILE A 103 17.88 -0.35 11.34
CA ILE A 103 17.46 0.18 10.05
C ILE A 103 16.46 1.29 10.29
N ASP A 104 17.01 2.49 10.43
CA ASP A 104 16.26 3.73 10.46
C ASP A 104 16.98 4.73 9.55
N ALA A 105 16.26 5.25 8.57
CA ALA A 105 16.76 6.23 7.63
C ALA A 105 15.61 7.15 7.22
N THR A 106 15.88 8.44 7.24
CA THR A 106 14.96 9.49 6.81
C THR A 106 15.52 10.15 5.55
N GLY A 107 14.69 10.35 4.55
CA GLY A 107 15.05 10.92 3.24
C GLY A 107 13.85 10.93 2.31
N GLU A 108 13.95 11.58 1.15
CA GLU A 108 12.83 11.60 0.21
C GLU A 108 12.77 10.29 -0.60
N PHE A 109 11.67 9.54 -0.42
CA PHE A 109 11.36 8.31 -1.14
C PHE A 109 10.16 8.54 -2.05
N VAL A 110 10.44 8.66 -3.35
CA VAL A 110 9.42 8.83 -4.38
C VAL A 110 9.55 7.70 -5.40
N TYR A 111 8.50 6.87 -5.46
CA TYR A 111 8.37 5.79 -6.44
C TYR A 111 7.03 5.96 -7.12
N LEU A 112 7.02 6.04 -8.45
CA LEU A 112 5.79 6.29 -9.21
C LEU A 112 5.44 5.06 -10.01
N ASN A 113 4.23 4.55 -9.80
CA ASN A 113 3.71 3.41 -10.55
C ASN A 113 4.79 2.33 -10.72
N THR A 114 5.48 1.96 -9.63
CA THR A 114 6.67 1.11 -9.63
C THR A 114 6.31 -0.23 -8.99
N PRO A 115 6.70 -1.38 -9.55
CA PRO A 115 6.52 -2.68 -8.91
C PRO A 115 7.14 -2.70 -7.50
N TRP A 116 6.41 -3.19 -6.50
CA TRP A 116 6.89 -3.16 -5.10
C TRP A 116 8.22 -3.91 -4.91
N ASP A 117 8.48 -4.96 -5.69
CA ASP A 117 9.70 -5.75 -5.67
C ASP A 117 10.89 -4.99 -6.28
N ALA A 118 10.62 -4.10 -7.23
CA ALA A 118 11.62 -3.17 -7.75
C ALA A 118 11.98 -2.08 -6.71
N ILE A 119 10.97 -1.57 -6.00
CA ILE A 119 11.17 -0.63 -4.88
C ILE A 119 12.07 -1.28 -3.82
N LEU A 120 11.76 -2.52 -3.45
CA LEU A 120 12.52 -3.29 -2.46
C LEU A 120 13.99 -3.50 -2.88
N ALA A 121 14.23 -3.87 -4.14
CA ALA A 121 15.57 -4.03 -4.68
C ALA A 121 16.37 -2.71 -4.68
N ASP A 122 15.71 -1.59 -5.00
CA ASP A 122 16.35 -0.28 -4.99
C ASP A 122 16.74 0.18 -3.58
N VAL A 123 15.82 0.09 -2.60
CA VAL A 123 16.16 0.45 -1.21
C VAL A 123 17.21 -0.49 -0.63
N ALA A 124 17.15 -1.78 -0.94
CA ALA A 124 18.16 -2.74 -0.52
C ALA A 124 19.55 -2.37 -1.05
N ARG A 125 19.65 -2.02 -2.33
CA ARG A 125 20.90 -1.57 -2.93
C ARG A 125 21.39 -0.25 -2.33
N ARG A 126 20.52 0.76 -2.23
CA ARG A 126 20.90 2.12 -1.77
C ARG A 126 21.40 2.15 -0.34
N TYR A 127 20.82 1.31 0.53
CA TYR A 127 21.13 1.27 1.95
C TYR A 127 21.95 0.03 2.35
N SER A 128 22.47 -0.71 1.37
CA SER A 128 23.24 -1.95 1.58
C SER A 128 22.52 -2.90 2.55
N LEU A 129 21.27 -3.23 2.25
CA LEU A 129 20.45 -4.15 3.03
C LEU A 129 20.51 -5.56 2.44
N ASP A 130 20.57 -6.56 3.31
CA ASP A 130 20.29 -7.95 2.99
C ASP A 130 18.80 -8.20 3.19
N VAL A 131 18.11 -8.60 2.11
CA VAL A 131 16.67 -8.86 2.07
C VAL A 131 16.44 -10.32 1.74
N ARG A 132 15.71 -11.03 2.61
CA ARG A 132 15.41 -12.45 2.44
C ARG A 132 13.94 -12.73 2.71
N LYS A 133 13.29 -13.41 1.75
CA LYS A 133 11.95 -13.94 1.94
C LYS A 133 12.05 -15.39 2.44
N VAL A 134 11.43 -15.68 3.58
CA VAL A 134 11.31 -17.05 4.13
C VAL A 134 9.85 -17.29 4.50
N GLY A 135 9.15 -18.06 3.66
CA GLY A 135 7.70 -18.25 3.80
C GLY A 135 6.94 -16.93 3.62
N GLN A 136 6.15 -16.56 4.63
CA GLN A 136 5.43 -15.28 4.70
C GLN A 136 6.25 -14.14 5.29
N ASN A 137 7.46 -14.40 5.78
CA ASN A 137 8.28 -13.38 6.42
C ASN A 137 9.25 -12.75 5.42
N LEU A 138 9.32 -11.42 5.44
CA LEU A 138 10.33 -10.62 4.77
C LEU A 138 11.34 -10.12 5.80
N TYR A 139 12.52 -10.73 5.82
CA TYR A 139 13.62 -10.34 6.69
C TYR A 139 14.45 -9.26 6.01
N VAL A 140 14.68 -8.16 6.72
CA VAL A 140 15.54 -7.06 6.27
C VAL A 140 16.57 -6.76 7.34
N SER A 141 17.85 -6.84 6.98
CA SER A 141 18.99 -6.58 7.85
C SER A 141 20.05 -5.75 7.11
N ARG A 142 20.99 -5.12 7.81
CA ARG A 142 22.12 -4.49 7.13
C ARG A 142 23.05 -5.57 6.60
N HIS A 143 23.55 -5.37 5.39
CA HIS A 143 24.64 -6.16 4.85
C HIS A 143 25.90 -5.84 5.67
N LEU A 144 26.42 -6.85 6.38
CA LEU A 144 27.64 -6.76 7.18
C LEU A 144 28.89 -6.95 6.32
#